data_AF-A0A973W3I8-F1
#
_entry.id   AF-A0A973W3I8-F1
#
_cell.length_a   1.000
_cell.length_b   1.000
_cell.length_c   1.000
_cell.angle_alpha   90.00
_cell.angle_beta   90.00
_cell.angle_gamma   90.00
#
_symmetry.space_group_name_H-M   'P 1'
#
loop_
_entity.id
_entity.type
_entity.pdbx_description
1 polymer ?
#
loop_
_entity_poly.entity_id
_entity_poly.type
_entity_poly.pdbx_seq_one_letter_code
_entity_poly.pdbx_strand_id
1 'polypeptide(L)'
;MPPAELVCRKQSWLAIVLVLAGSGVACAAPLSSASPSAGATNAQSVRRVQAPRGPANAASVSLEILPGPTVNIGSKVSFGVTARKPGYLMLVDVDAEGRMSQIFPTAELLAQSVGPDMNLVKPGVQFIVPTPAAQQRGFEYVVAPPAGSAVIVAILSERRAQLLDLPDVQRKLQGPADTLSYLSDWTSQLRVPDSGSGKLVPNNWSFDIKSYSIK
;
A
#
# COMPACT_ATOMS: atom_id res chain seq x y z
N MET A 1 40.37 26.21 3.06
CA MET A 1 39.30 26.30 4.08
C MET A 1 38.93 24.90 4.51
N PRO A 2 38.78 24.64 5.82
CA PRO A 2 38.76 23.31 6.43
C PRO A 2 37.36 22.66 6.36
N PRO A 3 37.27 21.32 6.54
CA PRO A 3 36.00 20.62 6.74
C PRO A 3 35.51 20.78 8.19
N ALA A 4 34.20 20.95 8.37
CA ALA A 4 33.57 21.04 9.69
C ALA A 4 33.20 19.64 10.21
N GLU A 5 33.72 19.33 11.40
CA GLU A 5 33.32 18.23 12.29
C GLU A 5 31.97 18.51 13.00
N LEU A 6 31.53 17.47 13.75
CA LEU A 6 30.62 17.43 14.92
C LEU A 6 29.23 16.83 14.59
N VAL A 7 28.65 15.85 15.31
CA VAL A 7 28.91 15.27 16.64
C VAL A 7 28.28 13.87 16.72
N CYS A 8 29.02 12.92 17.28
CA CYS A 8 28.54 11.61 17.72
C CYS A 8 27.88 11.74 19.09
N ARG A 9 26.66 11.20 19.26
CA ARG A 9 26.04 11.04 20.59
C ARG A 9 25.49 9.63 20.77
N LYS A 10 26.27 8.79 21.45
CA LYS A 10 25.86 7.54 22.08
C LYS A 10 24.80 7.82 23.15
N GLN A 11 23.76 6.99 23.23
CA GLN A 11 23.09 6.73 24.50
C GLN A 11 22.64 5.27 24.58
N SER A 12 23.20 4.61 25.59
CA SER A 12 23.11 3.20 25.97
C SER A 12 22.05 3.05 27.05
N TRP A 13 21.04 2.20 26.86
CA TRP A 13 20.05 1.88 27.89
C TRP A 13 19.90 0.36 28.04
N LEU A 14 20.66 -0.13 29.01
CA LEU A 14 20.43 -1.22 29.98
C LEU A 14 19.38 -2.30 29.66
N ALA A 15 19.87 -3.54 29.63
CA ALA A 15 19.11 -4.78 29.73
C ALA A 15 18.61 -5.01 31.17
N ILE A 16 17.39 -5.53 31.32
CA ILE A 16 16.91 -6.15 32.55
C ILE A 16 16.56 -7.60 32.23
N VAL A 17 17.31 -8.50 32.86
CA VAL A 17 17.06 -9.94 32.92
C VAL A 17 16.24 -10.21 34.18
N LEU A 18 15.15 -10.96 34.06
CA LEU A 18 14.44 -11.54 35.19
C LEU A 18 14.23 -13.04 34.93
N VAL A 19 14.99 -13.83 35.70
CA VAL A 19 14.87 -15.27 35.85
C VAL A 19 13.89 -15.54 36.99
N LEU A 20 12.88 -16.39 36.76
CA LEU A 20 12.24 -17.15 37.84
C LEU A 20 11.99 -18.58 37.37
N ALA A 21 12.68 -19.49 38.05
CA ALA A 21 12.48 -20.93 38.04
C ALA A 21 11.28 -21.31 38.93
N GLY A 22 10.68 -22.48 38.69
CA GLY A 22 9.73 -23.07 39.65
C GLY A 22 8.84 -24.17 39.06
N SER A 23 9.39 -25.37 38.97
CA SER A 23 8.71 -26.64 38.65
C SER A 23 7.75 -27.10 39.75
N GLY A 24 6.72 -27.87 39.41
CA GLY A 24 6.03 -28.73 40.38
C GLY A 24 4.62 -29.18 39.98
N VAL A 25 4.50 -30.44 39.58
CA VAL A 25 3.29 -31.15 39.12
C VAL A 25 2.60 -31.87 40.29
N ALA A 26 1.26 -31.96 40.30
CA ALA A 26 0.48 -33.22 40.39
C ALA A 26 -0.91 -33.10 41.04
N CYS A 27 -1.81 -33.94 40.51
CA CYS A 27 -3.26 -33.97 40.60
C CYS A 27 -3.85 -34.48 41.92
N ALA A 28 -5.09 -34.07 42.23
CA ALA A 28 -6.22 -34.97 42.54
C ALA A 28 -7.53 -34.17 42.72
N ALA A 29 -8.60 -34.64 42.08
CA ALA A 29 -10.01 -34.24 42.30
C ALA A 29 -10.80 -35.49 42.76
N PRO A 30 -12.13 -35.46 43.00
CA PRO A 30 -13.05 -34.35 43.29
C PRO A 30 -13.89 -34.60 44.57
N LEU A 31 -14.54 -33.56 45.12
CA LEU A 31 -15.80 -33.74 45.85
C LEU A 31 -16.82 -32.70 45.40
N SER A 32 -17.97 -33.24 45.02
CA SER A 32 -19.17 -32.59 44.52
C SER A 32 -19.89 -31.85 45.64
N SER A 33 -20.40 -30.64 45.38
CA SER A 33 -21.62 -30.09 46.03
C SER A 33 -22.07 -28.78 45.39
N ALA A 34 -23.28 -28.82 44.83
CA ALA A 34 -24.29 -27.76 44.78
C ALA A 34 -23.98 -26.41 44.11
N SER A 35 -24.61 -26.20 42.94
CA SER A 35 -25.22 -24.91 42.54
C SER A 35 -26.56 -24.75 43.29
N PRO A 36 -27.10 -23.54 43.56
CA PRO A 36 -27.26 -22.47 42.56
C PRO A 36 -27.11 -21.02 43.08
N SER A 37 -26.88 -20.08 42.15
CA SER A 37 -27.76 -18.93 41.91
C SER A 37 -26.99 -17.71 41.38
N ALA A 38 -27.44 -17.26 40.21
CA ALA A 38 -27.53 -15.87 39.77
C ALA A 38 -26.42 -14.90 40.22
N GLY A 39 -25.36 -14.84 39.42
CA GLY A 39 -24.57 -13.64 39.23
C GLY A 39 -24.53 -13.34 37.74
N ALA A 40 -25.47 -12.54 37.26
CA ALA A 40 -25.45 -11.98 35.92
C ALA A 40 -24.23 -11.05 35.79
N THR A 41 -23.05 -11.62 35.56
CA THR A 41 -21.90 -10.86 35.09
C THR A 41 -22.15 -10.57 33.63
N ASN A 42 -22.75 -9.39 33.43
CA ASN A 42 -22.76 -8.61 32.22
C ASN A 42 -21.40 -8.79 31.53
N ALA A 43 -21.34 -9.71 30.56
CA ALA A 43 -20.21 -9.84 29.67
C ALA A 43 -20.19 -8.54 28.90
N GLN A 44 -19.41 -7.58 29.41
CA GLN A 44 -19.11 -6.35 28.72
C GLN A 44 -18.55 -6.77 27.38
N SER A 45 -19.42 -6.75 26.38
CA SER A 45 -19.06 -6.88 24.99
C SER A 45 -18.00 -5.82 24.78
N VAL A 46 -16.74 -6.26 24.74
CA VAL A 46 -15.64 -5.41 24.32
C VAL A 46 -15.98 -5.12 22.87
N ARG A 47 -16.66 -3.99 22.66
CA ARG A 47 -16.91 -3.43 21.35
C ARG A 47 -15.52 -3.25 20.78
N ARG A 48 -15.09 -4.23 19.98
CA ARG A 48 -13.91 -4.11 19.15
C ARG A 48 -14.19 -2.85 18.35
N VAL A 49 -13.56 -1.75 18.75
CA VAL A 49 -13.55 -0.52 17.97
C VAL A 49 -12.86 -0.97 16.70
N GLN A 50 -13.66 -1.32 15.70
CA GLN A 50 -13.16 -1.48 14.36
C GLN A 50 -12.53 -0.12 14.05
N ALA A 51 -11.22 -0.13 13.83
CA ALA A 51 -10.55 0.97 13.19
C ALA A 51 -11.41 1.37 11.97
N PRO A 52 -11.56 2.67 11.68
CA PRO A 52 -12.28 3.13 10.50
C PRO A 52 -11.90 2.24 9.32
N ARG A 53 -12.91 1.68 8.64
CA ARG A 53 -12.70 0.84 7.45
C ARG A 53 -11.66 1.54 6.60
N GLY A 54 -10.56 0.84 6.33
CA GLY A 54 -9.46 1.38 5.55
C GLY A 54 -9.98 2.01 4.26
N PRO A 55 -9.25 2.98 3.71
CA PRO A 55 -9.70 3.69 2.54
C PRO A 55 -10.14 2.75 1.42
N ALA A 56 -11.19 3.20 0.73
CA ALA A 56 -12.08 2.42 -0.14
C ALA A 56 -11.34 1.37 -0.98
N ASN A 57 -11.71 0.09 -0.84
CA ASN A 57 -11.44 -0.92 -1.86
C ASN A 57 -12.76 -1.51 -2.37
N ALA A 58 -13.67 -0.63 -2.76
CA ALA A 58 -15.01 -0.99 -3.24
C ALA A 58 -14.98 -1.76 -4.57
N ALA A 59 -13.88 -1.68 -5.32
CA ALA A 59 -13.64 -2.45 -6.53
C ALA A 59 -12.89 -3.77 -6.29
N SER A 60 -12.50 -4.09 -5.05
CA SER A 60 -11.67 -5.27 -4.71
C SER A 60 -10.42 -5.37 -5.60
N VAL A 61 -9.69 -4.27 -5.72
CA VAL A 61 -8.36 -4.19 -6.33
C VAL A 61 -7.42 -5.10 -5.56
N SER A 62 -6.60 -5.86 -6.29
CA SER A 62 -5.51 -6.68 -5.75
C SER A 62 -4.27 -6.47 -6.60
N LEU A 63 -3.14 -6.22 -5.96
CA LEU A 63 -1.84 -5.96 -6.55
C LEU A 63 -0.88 -7.10 -6.21
N GLU A 64 -0.02 -7.44 -7.16
CA GLU A 64 1.04 -8.44 -7.03
C GLU A 64 2.33 -7.88 -7.66
N ILE A 65 3.46 -8.21 -7.05
CA ILE A 65 4.80 -7.85 -7.55
C ILE A 65 5.47 -9.12 -8.05
N LEU A 66 5.92 -9.12 -9.30
CA LEU A 66 6.50 -10.26 -9.99
C LEU A 66 7.99 -9.98 -10.30
N PRO A 67 8.91 -10.90 -9.97
CA PRO A 67 8.66 -12.27 -9.47
C PRO A 67 8.41 -12.35 -7.95
N GLY A 68 8.57 -11.25 -7.21
CA GLY A 68 8.31 -11.22 -5.78
C GLY A 68 8.66 -9.88 -5.13
N PRO A 69 8.50 -9.78 -3.79
CA PRO A 69 8.66 -8.53 -3.05
C PRO A 69 10.11 -8.17 -2.70
N THR A 70 11.11 -8.96 -3.12
CA THR A 70 12.52 -8.63 -2.94
C THR A 70 13.18 -8.61 -4.30
N VAL A 71 13.74 -7.45 -4.65
CA VAL A 71 14.24 -7.17 -5.98
C VAL A 71 15.60 -6.49 -5.87
N ASN A 72 16.49 -6.75 -6.83
CA ASN A 72 17.81 -6.13 -6.85
C ASN A 72 17.79 -4.88 -7.72
N ILE A 73 18.64 -3.91 -7.42
CA ILE A 73 18.88 -2.76 -8.30
C ILE A 73 19.23 -3.25 -9.71
N GLY A 74 18.64 -2.63 -10.73
CA GLY A 74 18.81 -2.98 -12.15
C GLY A 74 17.93 -4.15 -12.62
N SER A 75 17.20 -4.82 -11.74
CA SER A 75 16.26 -5.88 -12.14
C SER A 75 14.99 -5.30 -12.76
N LYS A 76 14.42 -6.05 -13.71
CA LYS A 76 13.11 -5.74 -14.30
C LYS A 76 12.01 -6.37 -13.45
N VAL A 77 11.00 -5.59 -13.12
CA VAL A 77 9.86 -6.03 -12.30
C VAL A 77 8.57 -5.83 -13.08
N SER A 78 7.59 -6.67 -12.80
CA SER A 78 6.24 -6.48 -13.31
C SER A 78 5.24 -6.45 -12.16
N PHE A 79 4.12 -5.77 -12.39
CA PHE A 79 3.04 -5.61 -11.44
C PHE A 79 1.77 -6.18 -12.03
N GLY A 80 1.19 -7.16 -11.33
CA GLY A 80 -0.09 -7.73 -11.70
C GLY A 80 -1.21 -7.07 -10.90
N VAL A 81 -2.25 -6.58 -11.58
CA VAL A 81 -3.41 -5.99 -10.93
C VAL A 81 -4.69 -6.68 -11.38
N THR A 82 -5.56 -7.02 -10.44
CA THR A 82 -6.93 -7.49 -10.72
C THR A 82 -7.94 -6.61 -9.99
N ALA A 83 -9.16 -6.53 -10.51
CA ALA A 83 -10.27 -5.83 -9.88
C ALA A 83 -11.60 -6.51 -10.20
N ARG A 84 -12.61 -6.33 -9.35
CA ARG A 84 -13.99 -6.80 -9.58
C ARG A 84 -14.87 -5.79 -10.32
N LYS A 85 -14.44 -4.53 -10.43
CA LYS A 85 -15.11 -3.47 -11.19
C LYS A 85 -14.17 -2.93 -12.27
N PRO A 86 -14.71 -2.46 -13.41
CA PRO A 86 -13.89 -1.78 -14.39
C PRO A 86 -13.37 -0.46 -13.81
N GLY A 87 -12.21 -0.02 -14.28
CA GLY A 87 -11.66 1.27 -13.87
C GLY A 87 -10.31 1.54 -14.50
N TYR A 88 -9.82 2.75 -14.33
CA TYR A 88 -8.56 3.22 -14.88
C TYR A 88 -7.48 3.10 -13.82
N LEU A 89 -6.44 2.32 -14.11
CA LEU A 89 -5.34 2.02 -13.21
C LEU A 89 -4.27 3.10 -13.25
N MET A 90 -3.80 3.51 -12.08
CA MET A 90 -2.52 4.17 -11.89
C MET A 90 -1.70 3.36 -10.88
N LEU A 91 -0.40 3.23 -11.13
CA LEU A 91 0.56 2.67 -10.20
C LEU A 91 1.48 3.78 -9.70
N VAL A 92 1.58 3.90 -8.38
CA VAL A 92 2.44 4.87 -7.72
C VAL A 92 3.47 4.11 -6.89
N ASP A 93 4.74 4.39 -7.14
CA ASP A 93 5.86 3.95 -6.32
C ASP A 93 6.16 4.99 -5.25
N VAL A 94 6.43 4.52 -4.04
CA VAL A 94 6.92 5.30 -2.92
C VAL A 94 8.23 4.67 -2.47
N ASP A 95 9.33 5.35 -2.77
CA ASP A 95 10.67 4.85 -2.50
C ASP A 95 11.06 4.94 -1.01
N ALA A 96 12.29 4.50 -0.69
CA ALA A 96 12.79 4.47 0.69
C ALA A 96 12.96 5.86 1.33
N GLU A 97 13.03 6.93 0.52
CA GLU A 97 13.03 8.30 1.02
C GLU A 97 11.62 8.88 1.17
N GLY A 98 10.60 8.18 0.68
CA GLY A 98 9.21 8.63 0.70
C GLY A 98 8.86 9.54 -0.47
N ARG A 99 9.65 9.54 -1.55
CA ARG A 99 9.30 10.23 -2.79
C ARG A 99 8.27 9.40 -3.54
N MET A 100 7.21 10.07 -3.98
CA MET A 100 6.13 9.45 -4.75
C MET A 100 6.36 9.68 -6.24
N SER A 101 6.24 8.63 -7.02
CA SER A 101 6.31 8.73 -8.48
C SER A 101 5.24 7.86 -9.12
N GLN A 102 4.53 8.39 -10.12
CA GLN A 102 3.60 7.59 -10.89
C GLN A 102 4.41 6.80 -11.92
N ILE A 103 4.43 5.48 -11.76
CA ILE A 103 5.18 4.59 -12.65
C ILE A 103 4.31 4.09 -13.80
N PHE A 104 2.99 4.15 -13.68
CA PHE A 104 2.08 3.80 -14.77
C PHE A 104 0.72 4.52 -14.66
N PRO A 105 0.15 4.99 -15.78
CA PRO A 105 0.88 5.27 -17.02
C PRO A 105 1.86 6.45 -16.80
N THR A 106 2.94 6.56 -17.56
CA THR A 106 3.80 7.76 -17.53
C THR A 106 3.37 8.76 -18.59
N ALA A 107 3.79 10.02 -18.49
CA ALA A 107 3.48 11.04 -19.49
C ALA A 107 4.03 10.66 -20.88
N GLU A 108 5.21 10.07 -20.93
CA GLU A 108 5.87 9.60 -22.15
C GLU A 108 5.08 8.45 -22.78
N LEU A 109 4.56 7.53 -21.97
CA LEU A 109 3.75 6.42 -22.45
C LEU A 109 2.41 6.93 -23.00
N LEU A 110 1.77 7.89 -22.33
CA LEU A 110 0.52 8.51 -22.77
C LEU A 110 0.69 9.24 -24.10
N ALA A 111 1.79 9.97 -24.29
CA ALA A 111 2.09 10.67 -25.54
C ALA A 111 2.23 9.73 -26.75
N GLN A 112 2.55 8.45 -26.51
CA GLN A 112 2.74 7.42 -27.53
C GLN A 112 1.52 6.48 -27.71
N SER A 113 0.44 6.73 -26.95
CA SER A 113 -0.77 5.92 -26.98
C SER A 113 -1.67 6.26 -28.16
N VAL A 114 -2.28 5.25 -28.75
CA VAL A 114 -3.25 5.41 -29.85
C VAL A 114 -4.71 5.45 -29.34
N GLY A 115 -4.91 5.41 -28.02
CA GLY A 115 -6.25 5.46 -27.43
C GLY A 115 -6.26 5.86 -25.97
N PRO A 116 -7.42 6.28 -25.46
CA PRO A 116 -7.52 6.85 -24.12
C PRO A 116 -7.67 5.79 -23.00
N ASP A 117 -7.88 4.52 -23.36
CA ASP A 117 -8.20 3.44 -22.42
C ASP A 117 -7.01 2.50 -22.20
N MET A 118 -5.77 3.00 -22.35
CA MET A 118 -4.55 2.17 -22.23
C MET A 118 -4.36 1.57 -20.82
N ASN A 119 -4.96 2.20 -19.82
CA ASN A 119 -4.89 1.82 -18.42
C ASN A 119 -6.25 1.32 -17.90
N LEU A 120 -7.19 0.99 -18.80
CA LEU A 120 -8.48 0.43 -18.43
C LEU A 120 -8.33 -1.04 -18.00
N VAL A 121 -8.58 -1.30 -16.72
CA VAL A 121 -8.69 -2.63 -16.14
C VAL A 121 -10.10 -3.16 -16.37
N LYS A 122 -10.19 -4.39 -16.86
CA LYS A 122 -11.45 -5.13 -17.02
C LYS A 122 -11.69 -6.03 -15.80
N PRO A 123 -12.93 -6.20 -15.33
CA PRO A 123 -13.25 -7.07 -14.22
C PRO A 123 -12.72 -8.50 -14.39
N GLY A 124 -12.06 -9.02 -13.36
CA GLY A 124 -11.58 -10.41 -13.31
C GLY A 124 -10.40 -10.74 -14.23
N VAL A 125 -9.90 -9.79 -15.02
CA VAL A 125 -8.74 -9.97 -15.90
C VAL A 125 -7.51 -9.39 -15.23
N GLN A 126 -6.42 -10.17 -15.18
CA GLN A 126 -5.15 -9.68 -14.67
C GLN A 126 -4.54 -8.69 -15.67
N PHE A 127 -4.37 -7.46 -15.23
CA PHE A 127 -3.70 -6.39 -15.95
C PHE A 127 -2.24 -6.36 -15.53
N ILE A 128 -1.33 -6.66 -16.45
CA ILE A 128 0.12 -6.68 -16.18
C ILE A 128 0.75 -5.36 -16.64
N VAL A 129 1.55 -4.75 -15.76
CA VAL A 129 2.39 -3.59 -16.06
C VAL A 129 3.86 -3.99 -15.91
N PRO A 130 4.75 -3.68 -16.86
CA PRO A 130 4.48 -3.10 -18.19
C PRO A 130 3.51 -3.95 -19.04
N THR A 131 2.61 -3.30 -19.79
CA THR A 131 1.75 -4.00 -20.75
C THR A 131 2.58 -4.44 -21.97
N PRO A 132 2.18 -5.51 -22.70
CA PRO A 132 2.90 -5.91 -23.91
C PRO A 132 3.07 -4.77 -24.94
N ALA A 133 2.04 -3.93 -25.08
CA ALA A 133 2.09 -2.78 -25.96
C ALA A 133 3.04 -1.67 -25.45
N ALA A 134 3.19 -1.53 -24.13
CA ALA A 134 4.16 -0.60 -23.55
C ALA A 134 5.59 -1.14 -23.70
N GLN A 135 5.81 -2.44 -23.50
CA GLN A 135 7.10 -3.10 -23.71
C GLN A 135 7.59 -2.98 -25.15
N GLN A 136 6.70 -3.12 -26.14
CA GLN A 136 7.03 -2.90 -27.55
C GLN A 136 7.51 -1.48 -27.86
N ARG A 137 7.18 -0.51 -26.99
CA ARG A 137 7.64 0.89 -27.06
C ARG A 137 8.85 1.16 -26.16
N GLY A 138 9.43 0.12 -25.55
CA GLY A 138 10.60 0.24 -24.66
C GLY A 138 10.27 0.64 -23.22
N PHE A 139 8.99 0.64 -22.82
CA PHE A 139 8.63 0.89 -21.42
C PHE A 139 8.87 -0.36 -20.57
N GLU A 140 9.80 -0.24 -19.63
CA GLU A 140 10.15 -1.25 -18.65
C GLU A 140 10.26 -0.61 -17.28
N TYR A 141 9.87 -1.34 -16.23
CA TYR A 141 10.18 -0.92 -14.86
C TYR A 141 11.48 -1.58 -14.42
N VAL A 142 12.53 -0.75 -14.31
CA VAL A 142 13.84 -1.15 -13.81
C VAL A 142 14.02 -0.57 -12.41
N VAL A 143 14.32 -1.45 -11.45
CA VAL A 143 14.52 -1.04 -10.06
C VAL A 143 15.74 -0.14 -9.97
N ALA A 144 15.56 1.05 -9.39
CA ALA A 144 16.60 2.05 -9.21
C ALA A 144 16.91 2.27 -7.72
N PRO A 145 18.09 2.84 -7.39
CA PRO A 145 18.37 3.32 -6.04
C PRO A 145 17.32 4.35 -5.56
N PRO A 146 17.12 4.49 -4.24
CA PRO A 146 17.88 3.89 -3.13
C PRO A 146 17.59 2.40 -2.88
N ALA A 147 18.53 1.72 -2.22
CA ALA A 147 18.22 0.45 -1.57
C ALA A 147 17.41 0.70 -0.29
N GLY A 148 16.48 -0.21 0.04
CA GLY A 148 15.64 -0.06 1.22
C GLY A 148 14.23 -0.59 1.02
N SER A 149 13.35 -0.24 1.97
CA SER A 149 11.93 -0.57 1.92
C SER A 149 11.18 0.44 1.07
N ALA A 150 10.44 -0.05 0.10
CA ALA A 150 9.59 0.75 -0.76
C ALA A 150 8.17 0.17 -0.79
N VAL A 151 7.25 0.93 -1.36
CA VAL A 151 5.83 0.58 -1.43
C VAL A 151 5.31 0.88 -2.82
N ILE A 152 4.62 -0.08 -3.41
CA ILE A 152 3.83 0.14 -4.62
C ILE A 152 2.35 0.20 -4.27
N VAL A 153 1.65 1.17 -4.86
CA VAL A 153 0.22 1.41 -4.64
C VAL A 153 -0.50 1.33 -5.97
N ALA A 154 -1.47 0.43 -6.05
CA ALA A 154 -2.43 0.38 -7.15
C ALA A 154 -3.63 1.26 -6.81
N ILE A 155 -3.91 2.23 -7.67
CA ILE A 155 -5.02 3.16 -7.55
C ILE A 155 -5.94 2.92 -8.73
N LEU A 156 -7.18 2.53 -8.48
CA LEU A 156 -8.20 2.33 -9.50
C LEU A 156 -9.23 3.46 -9.43
N SER A 157 -9.39 4.17 -10.54
CA SER A 157 -10.38 5.23 -10.73
C SER A 157 -11.61 4.69 -11.46
N GLU A 158 -12.81 5.01 -10.98
CA GLU A 158 -14.05 4.67 -11.71
C GLU A 158 -14.17 5.51 -13.01
N ARG A 159 -13.77 6.78 -12.96
CA ARG A 159 -13.76 7.69 -14.11
C ARG A 159 -12.41 7.67 -14.82
N ARG A 160 -12.34 8.22 -16.03
CA ARG A 160 -11.08 8.28 -16.78
C ARG A 160 -10.08 9.21 -16.09
N ALA A 161 -9.10 8.62 -15.43
CA ALA A 161 -7.94 9.28 -14.86
C ALA A 161 -6.67 8.62 -15.40
N GLN A 162 -5.68 9.44 -15.77
CA GLN A 162 -4.44 8.96 -16.39
C GLN A 162 -3.21 9.49 -15.68
N LEU A 163 -3.20 10.74 -15.25
CA LEU A 163 -2.11 11.32 -14.46
C LEU A 163 -2.67 11.82 -13.13
N LEU A 164 -1.96 11.48 -12.06
CA LEU A 164 -2.16 12.03 -10.73
C LEU A 164 -1.21 13.22 -10.57
N ASP A 165 -1.76 14.33 -10.09
CA ASP A 165 -0.94 15.40 -9.54
C ASP A 165 -0.47 14.92 -8.16
N LEU A 166 0.73 14.34 -8.11
CA LEU A 166 1.28 13.78 -6.87
C LEU A 166 1.90 14.89 -6.03
N PRO A 167 1.88 14.77 -4.69
CA PRO A 167 2.53 15.75 -3.83
C PRO A 167 4.06 15.70 -4.02
N ASP A 168 4.66 16.85 -4.33
CA ASP A 168 6.13 16.98 -4.50
C ASP A 168 6.91 16.86 -3.17
N VAL A 169 6.23 16.98 -2.04
CA VAL A 169 6.87 17.00 -0.72
C VAL A 169 7.20 15.58 -0.27
N GLN A 170 8.50 15.30 -0.14
CA GLN A 170 8.99 14.05 0.45
C GLN A 170 8.54 13.97 1.91
N ARG A 171 7.75 12.93 2.22
CA ARG A 171 7.31 12.65 3.58
C ARG A 171 7.78 11.25 3.94
N LYS A 172 8.49 11.13 5.07
CA LYS A 172 8.81 9.83 5.64
C LYS A 172 7.54 9.17 6.16
N LEU A 173 6.94 8.34 5.31
CA LEU A 173 5.77 7.54 5.65
C LEU A 173 6.22 6.29 6.41
N GLN A 174 5.54 5.99 7.52
CA GLN A 174 5.95 4.93 8.45
C GLN A 174 5.53 3.51 7.99
N GLY A 175 5.41 3.30 6.68
CA GLY A 175 5.05 2.03 6.06
C GLY A 175 3.67 2.04 5.36
N PRO A 176 3.18 0.87 4.92
CA PRO A 176 2.05 0.77 4.00
C PRO A 176 0.76 1.42 4.47
N ALA A 177 0.39 1.25 5.74
CA ALA A 177 -0.86 1.79 6.26
C ALA A 177 -0.89 3.32 6.21
N ASP A 178 0.23 3.95 6.58
CA ASP A 178 0.40 5.41 6.54
C ASP A 178 0.41 5.92 5.09
N THR A 179 1.14 5.25 4.20
CA THR A 179 1.15 5.55 2.76
C THR A 179 -0.25 5.47 2.15
N LEU A 180 -0.99 4.39 2.44
CA LEU A 180 -2.33 4.18 1.93
C LEU A 180 -3.31 5.24 2.46
N SER A 181 -3.24 5.58 3.75
CA SER A 181 -4.11 6.60 4.33
C SER A 181 -3.83 7.96 3.68
N TYR A 182 -2.56 8.33 3.55
CA TYR A 182 -2.16 9.60 2.93
C TYR A 182 -2.59 9.70 1.46
N LEU A 183 -2.34 8.66 0.65
CA LEU A 183 -2.74 8.65 -0.76
C LEU A 183 -4.26 8.62 -0.93
N SER A 184 -4.99 7.93 -0.07
CA SER A 184 -6.46 7.98 -0.11
C SER A 184 -6.99 9.37 0.22
N ASP A 185 -6.45 10.01 1.25
CA ASP A 185 -6.88 11.36 1.64
C ASP A 185 -6.56 12.36 0.53
N TRP A 186 -5.40 12.24 -0.11
CA TRP A 186 -5.00 13.05 -1.25
C TRP A 186 -5.93 12.85 -2.46
N THR A 187 -6.11 11.62 -2.90
CA THR A 187 -6.93 11.29 -4.07
C THR A 187 -8.41 11.65 -3.89
N SER A 188 -8.93 11.64 -2.66
CA SER A 188 -10.30 12.10 -2.37
C SER A 188 -10.55 13.58 -2.73
N GLN A 189 -9.50 14.38 -2.76
CA GLN A 189 -9.55 15.80 -3.12
C GLN A 189 -9.49 16.02 -4.63
N LEU A 190 -8.98 15.04 -5.37
CA LEU A 190 -8.89 15.11 -6.82
C LEU A 190 -10.29 15.12 -7.44
N ARG A 191 -10.40 15.83 -8.56
CA ARG A 191 -11.60 15.88 -9.38
C ARG A 191 -11.22 15.44 -10.78
N VAL A 192 -12.07 14.61 -11.36
CA VAL A 192 -11.85 14.04 -12.70
C VAL A 192 -12.85 14.70 -13.65
N PRO A 193 -12.44 15.07 -14.88
CA PRO A 193 -13.36 15.57 -15.89
C PRO A 193 -14.44 14.52 -16.19
N ASP A 194 -15.69 14.94 -16.16
CA ASP A 194 -16.80 14.14 -16.65
C ASP A 194 -16.75 14.03 -18.19
N SER A 195 -16.83 12.81 -18.72
CA SER A 195 -16.64 12.54 -20.15
C SER A 195 -17.65 13.24 -21.07
N GLY A 196 -18.84 13.61 -20.55
CA GLY A 196 -19.87 14.29 -21.34
C GLY A 196 -19.85 15.80 -21.20
N SER A 197 -19.63 16.30 -19.97
CA SER A 197 -19.76 17.73 -19.66
C SER A 197 -18.43 18.47 -19.51
N GLY A 198 -17.31 17.76 -19.37
CA GLY A 198 -16.00 18.33 -19.05
C GLY A 198 -15.90 18.94 -17.64
N LYS A 199 -16.99 18.92 -16.85
CA LYS A 199 -16.99 19.43 -15.49
C LYS A 199 -16.17 18.53 -14.59
N LEU A 200 -15.41 19.15 -13.69
CA LEU A 200 -14.64 18.45 -12.67
C LEU A 200 -15.59 17.91 -11.59
N VAL A 201 -15.64 16.59 -11.45
CA VAL A 201 -16.54 15.90 -10.51
C VAL A 201 -15.75 15.00 -9.56
N PRO A 202 -16.32 14.68 -8.38
CA PRO A 202 -15.75 13.65 -7.51
C PRO A 202 -15.65 12.30 -8.21
N ASN A 203 -14.73 11.47 -7.72
CA ASN A 203 -14.47 10.14 -8.27
C ASN A 203 -14.36 9.11 -7.15
N ASN A 204 -14.80 7.89 -7.45
CA ASN A 204 -14.60 6.76 -6.55
C ASN A 204 -13.26 6.12 -6.84
N TRP A 205 -12.43 6.04 -5.80
CA TRP A 205 -11.11 5.45 -5.86
C TRP A 205 -11.11 4.09 -5.16
N SER A 206 -10.30 3.15 -5.64
CA SER A 206 -10.03 1.89 -4.96
C SER A 206 -8.55 1.57 -4.91
N PHE A 207 -8.10 0.99 -3.81
CA PHE A 207 -6.67 0.82 -3.55
C PHE A 207 -6.28 -0.62 -3.20
N ASP A 208 -5.09 -1.03 -3.61
CA ASP A 208 -4.30 -2.05 -2.93
C ASP A 208 -2.85 -1.60 -2.83
N ILE A 209 -2.13 -2.14 -1.85
CA ILE A 209 -0.79 -1.71 -1.49
C ILE A 209 0.09 -2.92 -1.20
N LYS A 210 1.33 -2.89 -1.68
CA LYS A 210 2.33 -3.92 -1.40
C LYS A 210 3.67 -3.28 -1.06
N SER A 211 4.28 -3.75 0.03
CA SER A 211 5.68 -3.47 0.31
C SER A 211 6.58 -4.33 -0.56
N TYR A 212 7.73 -3.76 -0.89
CA TYR A 212 8.86 -4.50 -1.45
C TYR A 212 10.18 -3.96 -0.91
N SER A 213 11.24 -4.72 -1.11
CA SER A 213 12.59 -4.36 -0.67
C SER A 213 13.54 -4.36 -1.86
N ILE A 214 14.28 -3.27 -1.99
CA ILE A 214 15.33 -3.07 -2.97
C ILE A 214 16.67 -3.41 -2.31
N LYS A 215 17.42 -4.31 -2.94
CA LYS A 215 18.76 -4.75 -2.51
C LYS A 215 19.85 -4.33 -3.50
#